data_AF-R6WTG1-F1
#
_entry.id   AF-R6WTG1-F1
#
_cell.length_a   1.000
_cell.length_b   1.000
_cell.length_c   1.000
_cell.angle_alpha   90.00
_cell.angle_beta   90.00
_cell.angle_gamma   90.00
#
_symmetry.space_group_name_H-M   'P 1'
#
loop_
_entity.id
_entity.type
_entity.pdbx_description
1 polymer ?
#
loop_
_entity_poly.entity_id
_entity_poly.type
_entity_poly.pdbx_seq_one_letter_code
_entity_poly.pdbx_strand_id
1 'polypeptide(L)'
;MPDKACPVCGEPLIKDGFDIPFETFLGFKGNKEPDIDLNFSGDYQSNAHKYTEVIFGAGQTYRAGTIGTLADKTAFGYVKNYYEERGQGKRNCEIDRIVQGCTGIRRSTGQHPGGIIVLPLGEDINSFTPVQHPANDMTTDIVTTHFDYHSIDHNLLKLDILGHDDPTMIKTLEEYISSPAMENEYNETDHKFVATDIPLDDPGVMSLFHDTSALGIKPEDIGGCPVGCLGIPEFGTDFVIQMVVDTKPKSLSDLIRISGLSHGTDVWLNNAQELIRSGKATISTAICTRDDIMTYLINKGMDSEESFTIMERVRKGTVAKGKCKEWPDFKKDMAEHDVPDWYIWSCEKIKYMFPKAHAAAYVMMAYRIAYCKINYPLAYYGAYFGIRADAFSYEIMCQGKEKLQYYINDYNRRSASLSKKEQDTMKDMHIVQEMYARGYEFLPIDIYKAKATKFQIIDGKLMPPFSSIDGMGEKAAEGMEEAAKDGPYLSRDDFRQRTKASKTVIDYMGSLGLLGDLPESNQLSLFDL
;
A
#
# COMPACT_ATOMS: atom_id res chain seq x y z
N MET A 1 -27.66 2.50 0.74
CA MET A 1 -29.04 2.92 0.38
C MET A 1 -29.48 2.08 -0.81
N PRO A 2 -30.74 1.65 -0.91
CA PRO A 2 -31.19 0.88 -2.08
C PRO A 2 -31.24 1.76 -3.35
N ASP A 3 -31.17 1.12 -4.51
CA ASP A 3 -31.42 1.77 -5.81
C ASP A 3 -32.77 2.46 -5.85
N LYS A 4 -32.81 3.63 -6.49
CA LYS A 4 -34.03 4.41 -6.64
C LYS A 4 -33.96 5.30 -7.88
N ALA A 5 -35.08 5.42 -8.60
CA ALA A 5 -35.23 6.37 -9.68
C ALA A 5 -35.55 7.77 -9.14
N CYS A 6 -35.03 8.80 -9.80
CA CYS A 6 -35.32 10.19 -9.50
C CYS A 6 -36.83 10.46 -9.69
N PRO A 7 -37.54 10.99 -8.67
CA PRO A 7 -38.99 11.19 -8.76
C PRO A 7 -39.38 12.31 -9.76
N VAL A 8 -38.41 13.06 -10.29
CA VAL A 8 -38.64 14.18 -11.22
C VAL A 8 -38.35 13.78 -12.67
N CYS A 9 -37.17 13.20 -12.94
CA CYS A 9 -36.74 12.87 -14.30
C CYS A 9 -36.74 11.37 -14.63
N GLY A 10 -36.89 10.48 -13.64
CA GLY A 10 -36.86 9.03 -13.84
C GLY A 10 -35.46 8.40 -13.91
N GLU A 11 -34.40 9.21 -14.03
CA GLU A 11 -33.01 8.72 -14.07
C GLU A 11 -32.58 8.05 -12.75
N PRO A 12 -31.68 7.05 -12.77
CA PRO A 12 -31.14 6.44 -11.56
C PRO A 12 -30.49 7.48 -10.62
N LEU A 13 -30.79 7.41 -9.33
CA LEU A 13 -30.15 8.27 -8.34
C LEU A 13 -28.75 7.78 -7.98
N ILE A 14 -27.82 8.71 -7.85
CA ILE A 14 -26.48 8.46 -7.33
C ILE A 14 -26.56 8.32 -5.80
N LYS A 15 -25.87 7.32 -5.26
CA LYS A 15 -25.75 7.07 -3.81
C LYS A 15 -24.44 7.71 -3.35
N ASP A 16 -24.52 8.69 -2.46
CA ASP A 16 -23.33 9.34 -1.90
C ASP A 16 -23.62 9.84 -0.47
N GLY A 17 -22.55 10.19 0.25
CA GLY A 17 -22.58 10.68 1.62
C GLY A 17 -22.12 9.63 2.63
N PHE A 18 -21.06 9.95 3.35
CA PHE A 18 -20.46 9.08 4.37
C PHE A 18 -20.67 9.56 5.80
N ASP A 19 -21.39 10.67 6.00
CA ASP A 19 -21.64 11.26 7.32
C ASP A 19 -20.33 11.50 8.10
N ILE A 20 -19.48 12.39 7.55
CA ILE A 20 -18.17 12.75 8.10
C ILE A 20 -18.24 14.21 8.56
N PRO A 21 -18.05 14.51 9.86
CA PRO A 21 -18.09 15.87 10.36
C PRO A 21 -16.86 16.66 9.88
N PHE A 22 -17.10 17.90 9.43
CA PHE A 22 -16.04 18.77 8.94
C PHE A 22 -15.03 19.13 10.02
N GLU A 23 -15.47 19.21 11.27
CA GLU A 23 -14.68 19.56 12.44
C GLU A 23 -13.58 18.53 12.74
N THR A 24 -13.69 17.31 12.21
CA THR A 24 -12.56 16.36 12.20
C THR A 24 -11.31 16.97 11.51
N PHE A 25 -11.51 17.85 10.53
CA PHE A 25 -10.45 18.53 9.79
C PHE A 25 -9.92 19.77 10.53
N LEU A 26 -10.73 20.81 10.74
CA LEU A 26 -10.30 22.11 11.32
C LEU A 26 -10.59 22.30 12.82
N GLY A 27 -11.27 21.36 13.47
CA GLY A 27 -11.87 21.58 14.79
C GLY A 27 -13.01 22.61 14.74
N PHE A 28 -13.54 22.99 15.90
CA PHE A 28 -14.63 23.96 15.99
C PHE A 28 -14.13 25.42 15.97
N LYS A 29 -12.89 25.66 16.40
CA LYS A 29 -12.33 27.01 16.56
C LYS A 29 -11.26 27.39 15.53
N GLY A 30 -10.92 26.50 14.60
CA GLY A 30 -9.85 26.73 13.62
C GLY A 30 -8.46 26.87 14.26
N ASN A 31 -8.27 26.33 15.46
CA ASN A 31 -7.01 26.30 16.20
C ASN A 31 -6.15 25.05 15.87
N LYS A 32 -6.57 24.29 14.86
CA LYS A 32 -5.85 23.16 14.31
C LYS A 32 -5.41 23.53 12.90
N GLU A 33 -4.14 23.27 12.61
CA GLU A 33 -3.53 23.39 11.29
C GLU A 33 -3.44 21.99 10.69
N PRO A 34 -4.41 21.56 9.87
CA PRO A 34 -4.32 20.28 9.20
C PRO A 34 -3.49 20.39 7.91
N ASP A 35 -2.85 19.27 7.56
CA ASP A 35 -2.25 19.09 6.25
C ASP A 35 -3.29 18.59 5.23
N ILE A 36 -2.99 18.74 3.95
CA ILE A 36 -3.78 18.12 2.87
C ILE A 36 -2.96 16.96 2.28
N ASP A 37 -3.51 15.76 2.42
CA ASP A 37 -2.92 14.51 1.91
C ASP A 37 -3.53 14.14 0.55
N LEU A 38 -2.67 13.88 -0.44
CA LEU A 38 -3.06 13.45 -1.77
C LEU A 38 -2.22 12.26 -2.21
N ASN A 39 -2.88 11.16 -2.58
CA ASN A 39 -2.25 9.97 -3.12
C ASN A 39 -2.15 10.08 -4.65
N PHE A 40 -0.93 10.19 -5.16
CA PHE A 40 -0.61 10.14 -6.58
C PHE A 40 0.00 8.78 -6.94
N SER A 41 -0.08 8.40 -8.21
CA SER A 41 0.75 7.30 -8.74
C SER A 41 2.23 7.62 -8.49
N GLY A 42 3.01 6.63 -8.08
CA GLY A 42 4.46 6.75 -7.91
C GLY A 42 5.14 7.37 -9.14
N ASP A 43 4.75 6.92 -10.33
CA ASP A 43 5.24 7.40 -11.64
C ASP A 43 4.95 8.89 -11.88
N TYR A 44 3.92 9.45 -11.25
CA TYR A 44 3.48 10.83 -11.43
C TYR A 44 3.87 11.75 -10.27
N GLN A 45 4.25 11.19 -9.12
CA GLN A 45 4.47 11.93 -7.88
C GLN A 45 5.47 13.08 -8.06
N SER A 46 6.60 12.84 -8.73
CA SER A 46 7.61 13.86 -8.99
C SER A 46 7.11 14.99 -9.88
N ASN A 47 6.19 14.72 -10.82
CA ASN A 47 5.57 15.75 -11.65
C ASN A 47 4.64 16.64 -10.81
N ALA A 48 3.87 16.03 -9.89
CA ALA A 48 3.02 16.76 -8.95
C ALA A 48 3.84 17.65 -8.01
N HIS A 49 5.00 17.17 -7.51
CA HIS A 49 5.94 18.01 -6.74
C HIS A 49 6.43 19.20 -7.56
N LYS A 50 6.89 18.99 -8.79
CA LYS A 50 7.38 20.09 -9.64
C LYS A 50 6.30 21.12 -9.96
N TYR A 51 5.05 20.68 -10.08
CA TYR A 51 3.94 21.57 -10.38
C TYR A 51 3.61 22.53 -9.22
N THR A 52 4.02 22.24 -7.97
CA THR A 52 3.82 23.18 -6.86
C THR A 52 4.60 24.48 -7.06
N GLU A 53 5.78 24.43 -7.70
CA GLU A 53 6.54 25.63 -8.05
C GLU A 53 5.83 26.50 -9.08
N VAL A 54 5.00 25.91 -9.95
CA VAL A 54 4.18 26.67 -10.89
C VAL A 54 3.04 27.38 -10.16
N ILE A 55 2.44 26.73 -9.17
CA ILE A 55 1.31 27.27 -8.40
C ILE A 55 1.77 28.37 -7.44
N PHE A 56 2.81 28.12 -6.65
CA PHE A 56 3.26 29.01 -5.56
C PHE A 56 4.41 29.93 -5.96
N GLY A 57 5.08 29.65 -7.07
CA GLY A 57 6.25 30.39 -7.56
C GLY A 57 7.56 29.61 -7.35
N ALA A 58 8.47 29.76 -8.31
CA ALA A 58 9.79 29.15 -8.24
C ALA A 58 10.54 29.63 -6.98
N GLY A 59 11.11 28.69 -6.23
CA GLY A 59 11.80 28.95 -4.96
C GLY A 59 10.89 29.20 -3.76
N GLN A 60 9.57 29.02 -3.88
CA GLN A 60 8.61 29.13 -2.77
C GLN A 60 8.20 27.78 -2.18
N THR A 61 8.77 26.68 -2.66
CA THR A 61 8.47 25.34 -2.16
C THR A 61 9.74 24.56 -1.87
N TYR A 62 9.75 23.83 -0.76
CA TYR A 62 10.88 23.02 -0.32
C TYR A 62 10.41 21.61 0.00
N ARG A 63 11.26 20.61 -0.25
CA ARG A 63 10.98 19.25 0.23
C ARG A 63 11.16 19.21 1.74
N ALA A 64 10.23 18.62 2.49
CA ALA A 64 10.46 18.40 3.91
C ALA A 64 11.64 17.44 4.09
N GLY A 65 12.64 17.84 4.87
CA GLY A 65 13.80 17.00 5.19
C GLY A 65 13.47 15.94 6.24
N THR A 66 14.22 14.84 6.23
CA THR A 66 14.16 13.83 7.29
C THR A 66 15.53 13.57 7.89
N ILE A 67 15.57 13.27 9.18
CA ILE A 67 16.79 12.91 9.92
C ILE A 67 16.73 11.42 10.23
N GLY A 68 17.53 10.63 9.51
CA GLY A 68 17.63 9.19 9.75
C GLY A 68 18.49 8.91 10.97
N THR A 69 17.89 8.32 12.00
CA THR A 69 18.56 7.95 13.26
C THR A 69 18.86 6.46 13.35
N LEU A 70 19.75 6.06 14.26
CA LEU A 70 20.00 4.66 14.56
C LEU A 70 18.81 4.05 15.31
N ALA A 71 18.13 3.11 14.64
CA ALA A 71 17.15 2.22 15.25
C ALA A 71 17.81 0.98 15.87
N ASP A 72 17.11 0.32 16.80
CA ASP A 72 17.60 -0.80 17.62
C ASP A 72 18.31 -1.89 16.82
N LYS A 73 17.73 -2.36 15.72
CA LYS A 73 18.31 -3.44 14.89
C LYS A 73 19.68 -3.06 14.31
N THR A 74 19.81 -1.83 13.81
CA THR A 74 21.06 -1.34 13.22
C THR A 74 22.10 -1.10 14.31
N ALA A 75 21.69 -0.48 15.43
CA ALA A 75 22.57 -0.25 16.57
C ALA A 75 23.08 -1.59 17.15
N PHE A 76 22.23 -2.61 17.25
CA PHE A 76 22.62 -3.95 17.69
C PHE A 76 23.68 -4.55 16.76
N GLY A 77 23.48 -4.46 15.44
CA GLY A 77 24.47 -4.90 14.46
C GLY A 77 25.83 -4.20 14.63
N TYR A 78 25.84 -2.89 14.85
CA TYR A 78 27.08 -2.13 15.08
C TYR A 78 27.81 -2.54 16.35
N VAL A 79 27.09 -2.62 17.49
CA VAL A 79 27.69 -2.99 18.78
C VAL A 79 28.22 -4.42 18.72
N LYS A 80 27.46 -5.35 18.13
CA LYS A 80 27.89 -6.74 17.96
C LYS A 80 29.15 -6.85 17.10
N ASN A 81 29.15 -6.25 15.92
CA ASN A 81 30.31 -6.29 15.00
C ASN A 81 31.55 -5.65 15.64
N TYR A 82 31.39 -4.52 16.33
CA TYR A 82 32.50 -3.84 17.03
C TYR A 82 33.25 -4.77 18.01
N TYR A 83 32.50 -5.59 18.74
CA TYR A 83 33.02 -6.53 19.72
C TYR A 83 33.60 -7.81 19.06
N GLU A 84 32.92 -8.33 18.04
CA GLU A 84 33.38 -9.50 17.27
C GLU A 84 34.71 -9.22 16.56
N GLU A 85 34.85 -8.06 15.91
CA GLU A 85 36.10 -7.63 15.26
C GLU A 85 37.29 -7.51 16.24
N ARG A 86 37.00 -7.33 17.53
CA ARG A 86 38.00 -7.21 18.61
C ARG A 86 38.21 -8.51 19.37
N GLY A 87 37.60 -9.61 18.94
CA GLY A 87 37.67 -10.91 19.61
C GLY A 87 37.06 -10.90 21.02
N GLN A 88 36.18 -9.94 21.33
CA GLN A 88 35.58 -9.77 22.65
C GLN A 88 34.10 -10.16 22.61
N GLY A 89 33.78 -11.42 22.88
CA GLY A 89 32.37 -11.81 23.07
C GLY A 89 31.73 -11.06 24.26
N LYS A 90 30.57 -10.45 24.04
CA LYS A 90 29.73 -9.87 25.10
C LYS A 90 28.39 -10.61 25.16
N ARG A 91 27.81 -10.66 26.36
CA ARG A 91 26.46 -11.19 26.55
C ARG A 91 25.45 -10.22 25.94
N ASN A 92 24.34 -10.74 25.41
CA ASN A 92 23.29 -9.91 24.80
C ASN A 92 22.80 -8.79 25.73
N CYS A 93 22.67 -9.05 27.04
CA CYS A 93 22.26 -8.00 27.99
C CYS A 93 23.19 -6.77 28.03
N GLU A 94 24.50 -6.95 27.82
CA GLU A 94 25.44 -5.83 27.75
C GLU A 94 25.39 -5.15 26.39
N ILE A 95 25.20 -5.92 25.32
CA ILE A 95 24.97 -5.39 23.97
C ILE A 95 23.70 -4.51 23.99
N ASP A 96 22.60 -5.02 24.52
CA ASP A 96 21.31 -4.33 24.60
C ASP A 96 21.40 -3.03 25.43
N ARG A 97 22.16 -3.06 26.55
CA ARG A 97 22.42 -1.85 27.35
C ARG A 97 23.16 -0.79 26.53
N ILE A 98 24.16 -1.17 25.75
CA ILE A 98 24.93 -0.23 24.92
C ILE A 98 24.08 0.27 23.75
N VAL A 99 23.27 -0.62 23.14
CA VAL A 99 22.32 -0.28 22.07
C VAL A 99 21.42 0.88 22.50
N GLN A 100 20.88 0.86 23.72
CA GLN A 100 20.07 1.96 24.26
C GLN A 100 20.81 3.31 24.29
N GLY A 101 22.13 3.30 24.46
CA GLY A 101 22.97 4.50 24.40
C GLY A 101 23.32 4.96 22.98
N CYS A 102 23.12 4.10 21.97
CA CYS A 102 23.39 4.40 20.56
C CYS A 102 22.13 4.79 19.77
N THR A 103 20.96 4.33 20.22
CA THR A 103 19.68 4.60 19.55
C THR A 103 19.35 6.09 19.55
N GLY A 104 18.81 6.59 18.44
CA GLY A 104 18.47 8.00 18.28
C GLY A 104 19.61 8.90 17.78
N ILE A 105 20.86 8.41 17.75
CA ILE A 105 21.97 9.15 17.14
C ILE A 105 21.72 9.33 15.64
N ARG A 106 21.90 10.55 15.14
CA ARG A 106 21.80 10.87 13.70
C ARG A 106 22.83 10.07 12.90
N ARG A 107 22.36 9.42 11.83
CA ARG A 107 23.18 8.67 10.87
C ARG A 107 23.20 9.29 9.48
N SER A 108 22.08 9.83 9.03
CA SER A 108 21.92 10.35 7.66
C SER A 108 20.83 11.42 7.60
N THR A 109 20.70 12.07 6.46
CA THR A 109 19.57 12.94 6.11
C THR A 109 18.92 12.43 4.84
N GLY A 110 17.61 12.66 4.71
CA GLY A 110 16.84 12.19 3.58
C GLY A 110 15.69 13.13 3.26
N GLN A 111 14.71 12.60 2.53
CA GLN A 111 13.54 13.32 2.06
C GLN A 111 12.29 12.78 2.75
N HIS A 112 11.30 13.65 3.01
CA HIS A 112 9.97 13.20 3.37
C HIS A 112 9.33 12.48 2.17
N PRO A 113 8.53 11.42 2.38
CA PRO A 113 7.93 10.65 1.29
C PRO A 113 7.02 11.47 0.36
N GLY A 114 6.39 12.56 0.85
CA GLY A 114 5.53 13.41 0.02
C GLY A 114 5.45 14.89 0.42
N GLY A 115 6.15 15.28 1.48
CA GLY A 115 5.92 16.56 2.14
C GLY A 115 6.56 17.71 1.38
N ILE A 116 5.74 18.63 0.90
CA ILE A 116 6.16 19.89 0.30
C ILE A 116 5.79 21.02 1.25
N ILE A 117 6.81 21.75 1.71
CA ILE A 117 6.67 22.92 2.56
C ILE A 117 6.46 24.14 1.66
N VAL A 118 5.39 24.89 1.93
CA VAL A 118 5.05 26.10 1.17
C VAL A 118 5.49 27.33 1.95
N LEU A 119 6.39 28.12 1.37
CA LEU A 119 6.86 29.38 1.90
C LEU A 119 5.89 30.52 1.50
N PRO A 120 5.40 31.33 2.45
CA PRO A 120 4.63 32.51 2.11
C PRO A 120 5.44 33.52 1.28
N LEU A 121 4.78 34.15 0.31
CA LEU A 121 5.40 35.17 -0.53
C LEU A 121 5.97 36.32 0.32
N GLY A 122 7.26 36.62 0.11
CA GLY A 122 7.96 37.70 0.80
C GLY A 122 8.73 37.28 2.05
N GLU A 123 8.57 36.02 2.50
CA GLU A 123 9.37 35.45 3.58
C GLU A 123 10.69 34.85 3.06
N ASP A 124 11.66 34.67 3.95
CA ASP A 124 12.89 33.92 3.71
C ASP A 124 12.81 32.59 4.45
N ILE A 125 13.04 31.47 3.77
CA ILE A 125 13.02 30.13 4.40
C ILE A 125 13.95 30.05 5.62
N ASN A 126 15.07 30.80 5.61
CA ASN A 126 16.04 30.81 6.70
C ASN A 126 15.52 31.47 7.98
N SER A 127 14.37 32.16 7.94
CA SER A 127 13.67 32.62 9.15
C SER A 127 13.03 31.46 9.93
N PHE A 128 12.77 30.34 9.25
CA PHE A 128 12.14 29.14 9.80
C PHE A 128 13.15 27.99 9.99
N THR A 129 13.94 27.71 8.96
CA THR A 129 14.87 26.57 8.95
C THR A 129 15.99 26.78 7.93
N PRO A 130 17.23 26.34 8.23
CA PRO A 130 18.24 26.21 7.19
C PRO A 130 17.78 25.23 6.10
N VAL A 131 18.44 25.26 4.94
CA VAL A 131 18.19 24.32 3.84
C VAL A 131 19.43 23.52 3.48
N GLN A 132 19.25 22.35 2.88
CA GLN A 132 20.32 21.45 2.45
C GLN A 132 19.87 20.53 1.32
N HIS A 133 20.80 19.77 0.73
CA HIS A 133 20.45 18.65 -0.15
C HIS A 133 20.29 17.35 0.64
N PRO A 134 19.33 16.47 0.24
CA PRO A 134 19.15 15.19 0.90
C PRO A 134 20.40 14.33 0.75
N ALA A 135 20.82 13.68 1.84
CA ALA A 135 22.05 12.88 1.91
C ALA A 135 23.34 13.60 1.44
N ASN A 136 23.35 14.94 1.38
CA ASN A 136 24.40 15.75 0.77
C ASN A 136 24.68 15.43 -0.71
N ASP A 137 23.70 14.91 -1.44
CA ASP A 137 23.82 14.69 -2.87
C ASP A 137 23.69 16.04 -3.61
N MET A 138 24.82 16.57 -4.06
CA MET A 138 24.86 17.85 -4.79
C MET A 138 24.45 17.72 -6.27
N THR A 139 24.09 16.51 -6.73
CA THR A 139 23.64 16.26 -8.10
C THR A 139 22.13 16.35 -8.28
N THR A 140 21.36 16.31 -7.19
CA THR A 140 19.91 16.51 -7.21
C THR A 140 19.54 17.98 -7.15
N ASP A 141 18.51 18.36 -7.90
CA ASP A 141 17.82 19.65 -7.85
C ASP A 141 16.96 19.82 -6.59
N ILE A 142 16.74 18.75 -5.82
CA ILE A 142 15.88 18.76 -4.64
C ILE A 142 16.59 19.45 -3.48
N VAL A 143 15.95 20.51 -2.98
CA VAL A 143 16.33 21.20 -1.75
C VAL A 143 15.38 20.79 -0.63
N THR A 144 15.97 20.38 0.50
CA THR A 144 15.27 19.95 1.71
C THR A 144 15.39 20.95 2.84
N THR A 145 14.37 21.06 3.69
CA THR A 145 14.49 21.72 5.00
C THR A 145 15.50 20.98 5.87
N HIS A 146 16.31 21.70 6.65
CA HIS A 146 17.27 21.09 7.55
C HIS A 146 16.59 20.54 8.80
N PHE A 147 15.58 21.26 9.29
CA PHE A 147 14.67 20.74 10.30
C PHE A 147 13.67 19.77 9.66
N ASP A 148 13.32 18.73 10.40
CA ASP A 148 12.16 17.91 10.05
C ASP A 148 10.86 18.70 10.22
N TYR A 149 9.80 18.24 9.56
CA TYR A 149 8.52 18.96 9.58
C TYR A 149 7.97 19.14 11.01
N HIS A 150 8.15 18.15 11.89
CA HIS A 150 7.68 18.23 13.28
C HIS A 150 8.26 19.44 14.03
N SER A 151 9.42 19.95 13.63
CA SER A 151 10.03 21.11 14.26
C SER A 151 9.46 22.45 13.77
N ILE A 152 8.68 22.46 12.69
CA ILE A 152 8.16 23.66 12.00
C ILE A 152 6.68 23.54 11.59
N ASP A 153 5.95 22.54 12.10
CA ASP A 153 4.56 22.22 11.73
C ASP A 153 3.54 23.30 12.11
N HIS A 154 3.89 24.14 13.08
CA HIS A 154 3.11 25.31 13.51
C HIS A 154 3.49 26.62 12.81
N ASN A 155 4.38 26.57 11.81
CA ASN A 155 4.92 27.76 11.16
C ASN A 155 4.61 27.81 9.67
N LEU A 156 4.71 26.67 8.98
CA LEU A 156 4.55 26.58 7.53
C LEU A 156 3.59 25.46 7.17
N LEU A 157 2.73 25.73 6.19
CA LEU A 157 1.80 24.73 5.66
C LEU A 157 2.56 23.68 4.85
N LYS A 158 2.07 22.44 4.95
CA LYS A 158 2.59 21.30 4.19
C LYS A 158 1.50 20.71 3.28
N LEU A 159 1.89 20.42 2.05
CA LEU A 159 1.15 19.55 1.13
C LEU A 159 1.79 18.17 1.16
N ASP A 160 1.05 17.14 1.56
CA ASP A 160 1.52 15.75 1.49
C ASP A 160 1.11 15.13 0.16
N ILE A 161 1.98 15.31 -0.84
CA ILE A 161 1.86 14.73 -2.18
C ILE A 161 2.55 13.36 -2.16
N LEU A 162 1.81 12.34 -1.73
CA LEU A 162 2.30 10.98 -1.48
C LEU A 162 2.28 10.13 -2.76
N GLY A 163 3.22 9.19 -2.86
CA GLY A 163 3.21 8.14 -3.87
C GLY A 163 2.47 6.92 -3.32
N HIS A 164 1.52 6.39 -4.08
CA HIS A 164 0.70 5.25 -3.70
C HIS A 164 0.40 4.35 -4.89
N ASP A 165 0.20 3.05 -4.63
CA ASP A 165 -0.06 2.08 -5.68
C ASP A 165 -1.52 2.08 -6.15
N ASP A 166 -2.48 2.44 -5.30
CA ASP A 166 -3.90 2.49 -5.64
C ASP A 166 -4.19 3.29 -6.93
N PRO A 167 -3.69 4.54 -7.11
CA PRO A 167 -3.88 5.26 -8.37
C PRO A 167 -3.23 4.55 -9.57
N THR A 168 -2.03 3.99 -9.40
CA THR A 168 -1.34 3.24 -10.46
C THR A 168 -2.12 1.99 -10.85
N MET A 169 -2.67 1.28 -9.86
CA MET A 169 -3.49 0.08 -10.04
C MET A 169 -4.77 0.40 -10.79
N ILE A 170 -5.52 1.41 -10.35
CA ILE A 170 -6.77 1.83 -11.00
C ILE A 170 -6.51 2.26 -12.45
N LYS A 171 -5.50 3.09 -12.69
CA LYS A 171 -5.13 3.52 -14.05
C LYS A 171 -4.75 2.33 -14.93
N THR A 172 -3.97 1.38 -14.41
CA THR A 172 -3.56 0.19 -15.16
C THR A 172 -4.73 -0.73 -15.45
N LEU A 173 -5.70 -0.83 -14.52
CA LEU A 173 -6.95 -1.54 -14.76
C LEU A 173 -7.76 -0.89 -15.89
N GLU A 174 -7.92 0.43 -15.88
CA GLU A 174 -8.59 1.17 -16.97
C GLU A 174 -7.88 0.94 -18.32
N GLU A 175 -6.54 0.99 -18.33
CA GLU A 175 -5.72 0.71 -19.51
C GLU A 175 -5.95 -0.72 -20.03
N TYR A 176 -5.91 -1.74 -19.17
CA TYR A 176 -6.09 -3.13 -19.59
C TYR A 176 -7.52 -3.44 -20.02
N ILE A 177 -8.52 -2.98 -19.27
CA ILE A 177 -9.93 -3.26 -19.56
C ILE A 177 -10.35 -2.59 -20.87
N SER A 178 -9.86 -1.38 -21.14
CA SER A 178 -10.11 -0.66 -22.39
C SER A 178 -9.15 -1.05 -23.52
N SER A 179 -8.31 -2.08 -23.33
CA SER A 179 -7.33 -2.49 -24.32
C SER A 179 -7.92 -3.50 -25.31
N PRO A 180 -7.51 -3.49 -26.59
CA PRO A 180 -7.95 -4.48 -27.58
C PRO A 180 -7.62 -5.94 -27.22
N ALA A 181 -6.78 -6.17 -26.20
CA ALA A 181 -6.41 -7.50 -25.73
C ALA A 181 -7.52 -8.19 -24.92
N MET A 182 -8.53 -7.45 -24.46
CA MET A 182 -9.65 -7.97 -23.68
C MET A 182 -10.95 -7.84 -24.47
N GLU A 183 -11.58 -8.94 -24.89
CA GLU A 183 -12.83 -8.86 -25.65
C GLU A 183 -14.01 -8.44 -24.73
N ASN A 184 -14.34 -7.14 -24.72
CA ASN A 184 -15.42 -6.56 -23.93
C ASN A 184 -15.98 -5.27 -24.57
N GLU A 185 -17.00 -4.68 -23.94
CA GLU A 185 -17.72 -3.48 -24.40
C GLU A 185 -16.93 -2.16 -24.35
N TYR A 186 -15.74 -2.14 -23.75
CA TYR A 186 -14.90 -0.96 -23.53
C TYR A 186 -13.75 -0.82 -24.56
N ASN A 187 -13.68 -1.72 -25.54
CA ASN A 187 -12.67 -1.68 -26.60
C ASN A 187 -12.90 -0.59 -27.65
N GLU A 188 -14.07 0.06 -27.63
CA GLU A 188 -14.41 1.14 -28.54
C GLU A 188 -13.82 2.47 -28.06
N THR A 189 -13.32 3.29 -28.99
CA THR A 189 -12.57 4.53 -28.65
C THR A 189 -13.39 5.55 -27.85
N ASP A 190 -14.71 5.51 -27.98
CA ASP A 190 -15.64 6.48 -27.38
C ASP A 190 -16.31 5.97 -26.09
N HIS A 191 -16.04 4.72 -25.67
CA HIS A 191 -16.67 4.10 -24.50
C HIS A 191 -15.63 3.42 -23.60
N LYS A 192 -14.65 4.20 -23.12
CA LYS A 192 -13.59 3.69 -22.25
C LYS A 192 -14.10 3.34 -20.86
N PHE A 193 -13.51 2.34 -20.24
CA PHE A 193 -13.79 1.99 -18.86
C PHE A 193 -13.30 3.09 -17.92
N VAL A 194 -14.19 3.59 -17.06
CA VAL A 194 -13.89 4.61 -16.05
C VAL A 194 -14.14 4.01 -14.67
N ALA A 195 -13.07 3.75 -13.92
CA ALA A 195 -13.17 3.03 -12.65
C ALA A 195 -13.93 3.82 -11.58
N THR A 196 -14.02 5.15 -11.72
CA THR A 196 -14.80 5.97 -10.77
C THR A 196 -16.30 5.76 -10.88
N ASP A 197 -16.77 5.22 -11.99
CA ASP A 197 -18.20 4.99 -12.29
C ASP A 197 -18.70 3.64 -11.73
N ILE A 198 -17.79 2.81 -11.22
CA ILE A 198 -18.14 1.54 -10.55
C ILE A 198 -19.06 1.82 -9.35
N PRO A 199 -20.24 1.19 -9.26
CA PRO A 199 -21.14 1.36 -8.13
C PRO A 199 -20.55 0.77 -6.85
N LEU A 200 -20.70 1.47 -5.73
CA LEU A 200 -20.16 1.06 -4.42
C LEU A 200 -21.10 0.16 -3.60
N ASP A 201 -21.98 -0.58 -4.28
CA ASP A 201 -22.93 -1.50 -3.66
C ASP A 201 -23.26 -2.74 -4.50
N ASP A 202 -22.37 -3.09 -5.43
CA ASP A 202 -22.36 -4.38 -6.13
C ASP A 202 -22.39 -5.58 -5.13
N PRO A 203 -23.42 -6.44 -5.20
CA PRO A 203 -23.52 -7.60 -4.31
C PRO A 203 -22.41 -8.64 -4.52
N GLY A 204 -21.89 -8.75 -5.74
CA GLY A 204 -20.78 -9.64 -6.06
C GLY A 204 -19.52 -9.22 -5.31
N VAL A 205 -19.20 -7.93 -5.28
CA VAL A 205 -18.07 -7.40 -4.50
C VAL A 205 -18.25 -7.68 -3.01
N MET A 206 -19.44 -7.43 -2.46
CA MET A 206 -19.70 -7.71 -1.04
C MET A 206 -19.54 -9.20 -0.69
N SER A 207 -19.88 -10.11 -1.61
CA SER A 207 -19.76 -11.55 -1.37
C SER A 207 -18.31 -12.04 -1.21
N LEU A 208 -17.32 -11.33 -1.76
CA LEU A 208 -15.89 -11.62 -1.52
C LEU A 208 -15.50 -11.55 -0.04
N PHE A 209 -16.23 -10.77 0.77
CA PHE A 209 -15.99 -10.64 2.20
C PHE A 209 -16.78 -11.66 3.03
N HIS A 210 -17.55 -12.54 2.40
CA HIS A 210 -18.31 -13.60 3.07
C HIS A 210 -17.76 -14.99 2.76
N ASP A 211 -17.42 -15.23 1.49
CA ASP A 211 -16.91 -16.51 1.01
C ASP A 211 -16.12 -16.37 -0.30
N THR A 212 -15.79 -17.49 -0.93
CA THR A 212 -15.04 -17.57 -2.21
C THR A 212 -15.94 -17.75 -3.44
N SER A 213 -17.27 -17.73 -3.27
CA SER A 213 -18.22 -18.08 -4.34
C SER A 213 -18.17 -17.13 -5.53
N ALA A 214 -17.94 -15.82 -5.29
CA ALA A 214 -17.78 -14.81 -6.33
C ALA A 214 -16.59 -15.10 -7.27
N LEU A 215 -15.60 -15.87 -6.79
CA LEU A 215 -14.42 -16.25 -7.55
C LEU A 215 -14.60 -17.59 -8.27
N GLY A 216 -15.65 -18.37 -7.96
CA GLY A 216 -15.90 -19.69 -8.53
C GLY A 216 -14.96 -20.79 -8.01
N ILE A 217 -14.33 -20.58 -6.85
CA ILE A 217 -13.35 -21.50 -6.25
C ILE A 217 -13.75 -21.87 -4.82
N LYS A 218 -13.06 -22.84 -4.22
CA LYS A 218 -13.26 -23.23 -2.82
C LYS A 218 -12.11 -22.73 -1.94
N PRO A 219 -12.33 -22.59 -0.61
CA PRO A 219 -11.27 -22.22 0.33
C PRO A 219 -10.02 -23.13 0.21
N GLU A 220 -10.21 -24.43 -0.03
CA GLU A 220 -9.11 -25.39 -0.16
C GLU A 220 -8.20 -25.11 -1.36
N ASP A 221 -8.73 -24.45 -2.40
CA ASP A 221 -7.96 -24.10 -3.59
C ASP A 221 -6.95 -22.95 -3.33
N ILE A 222 -7.14 -22.19 -2.24
CA ILE A 222 -6.33 -21.01 -1.88
C ILE A 222 -5.76 -21.12 -0.47
N GLY A 223 -5.31 -22.32 -0.09
CA GLY A 223 -4.64 -22.54 1.20
C GLY A 223 -5.56 -22.49 2.41
N GLY A 224 -6.87 -22.65 2.22
CA GLY A 224 -7.87 -22.65 3.29
C GLY A 224 -8.43 -21.27 3.63
N CYS A 225 -8.11 -20.22 2.86
CA CYS A 225 -8.67 -18.89 3.09
C CYS A 225 -10.19 -18.92 2.88
N PRO A 226 -11.00 -18.57 3.90
CA PRO A 226 -12.46 -18.75 3.83
C PRO A 226 -13.18 -17.66 3.02
N VAL A 227 -12.47 -16.62 2.57
CA VAL A 227 -13.04 -15.42 1.92
C VAL A 227 -12.25 -15.06 0.66
N GLY A 228 -12.89 -14.36 -0.27
CA GLY A 228 -12.33 -13.95 -1.57
C GLY A 228 -11.52 -12.65 -1.58
N CYS A 229 -11.13 -12.08 -0.43
CA CYS A 229 -10.47 -10.76 -0.37
C CYS A 229 -8.94 -10.77 -0.51
N LEU A 230 -8.31 -11.92 -0.86
CA LEU A 230 -6.86 -11.99 -1.14
C LEU A 230 -6.44 -10.96 -2.21
N GLY A 231 -5.36 -10.22 -1.96
CA GLY A 231 -4.84 -9.19 -2.87
C GLY A 231 -5.67 -7.91 -2.98
N ILE A 232 -6.82 -7.82 -2.29
CA ILE A 232 -7.56 -6.55 -2.18
C ILE A 232 -6.80 -5.64 -1.20
N PRO A 233 -6.52 -4.36 -1.55
CA PRO A 233 -5.88 -3.43 -0.64
C PRO A 233 -6.63 -3.32 0.67
N GLU A 234 -5.90 -3.16 1.78
CA GLU A 234 -6.39 -3.24 3.16
C GLU A 234 -6.88 -4.63 3.60
N PHE A 235 -7.73 -5.27 2.81
CA PHE A 235 -8.47 -6.46 3.22
C PHE A 235 -7.78 -7.79 2.95
N GLY A 236 -6.73 -7.81 2.14
CA GLY A 236 -6.04 -9.04 1.72
C GLY A 236 -4.97 -9.56 2.67
N THR A 237 -4.75 -8.92 3.81
CA THR A 237 -3.79 -9.39 4.82
C THR A 237 -4.43 -10.41 5.76
N ASP A 238 -3.67 -11.39 6.25
CA ASP A 238 -4.18 -12.41 7.20
C ASP A 238 -4.87 -11.80 8.41
N PHE A 239 -4.33 -10.67 8.91
CA PHE A 239 -4.89 -9.93 10.02
C PHE A 239 -6.31 -9.41 9.71
N VAL A 240 -6.49 -8.76 8.56
CA VAL A 240 -7.78 -8.17 8.18
C VAL A 240 -8.74 -9.23 7.66
N ILE A 241 -8.26 -10.29 7.01
CA ILE A 241 -9.06 -11.47 6.67
C ILE A 241 -9.70 -12.04 7.93
N GLN A 242 -8.93 -12.24 9.01
CA GLN A 242 -9.48 -12.71 10.28
C GLN A 242 -10.52 -11.74 10.85
N MET A 243 -10.32 -10.43 10.72
CA MET A 243 -11.30 -9.43 11.13
C MET A 243 -12.59 -9.52 10.32
N VAL A 244 -12.50 -9.70 8.99
CA VAL A 244 -13.65 -9.89 8.10
C VAL A 244 -14.42 -11.15 8.50
N VAL A 245 -13.73 -12.25 8.79
CA VAL A 245 -14.34 -13.50 9.26
C VAL A 245 -15.05 -13.32 10.62
N ASP A 246 -14.41 -12.61 11.57
CA ASP A 246 -14.96 -12.35 12.89
C ASP A 246 -16.20 -11.41 12.83
N THR A 247 -16.21 -10.46 11.89
CA THR A 247 -17.21 -9.36 11.86
C THR A 247 -18.34 -9.53 10.84
N LYS A 248 -18.13 -10.30 9.77
CA LYS A 248 -19.10 -10.59 8.69
C LYS A 248 -19.79 -9.32 8.16
N PRO A 249 -19.02 -8.40 7.53
CA PRO A 249 -19.50 -7.09 7.10
C PRO A 249 -20.67 -7.20 6.13
N LYS A 250 -21.74 -6.42 6.28
CA LYS A 250 -22.94 -6.50 5.42
C LYS A 250 -23.07 -5.35 4.44
N SER A 251 -22.28 -4.30 4.65
CA SER A 251 -22.39 -3.06 3.89
C SER A 251 -21.02 -2.42 3.68
N LEU A 252 -20.94 -1.49 2.72
CA LEU A 252 -19.76 -0.64 2.54
C LEU A 252 -19.36 0.09 3.83
N SER A 253 -20.34 0.53 4.62
CA SER A 253 -20.06 1.19 5.91
C SER A 253 -19.39 0.26 6.92
N ASP A 254 -19.67 -1.05 6.87
CA ASP A 254 -18.97 -2.02 7.72
C ASP A 254 -17.53 -2.22 7.24
N LEU A 255 -17.29 -2.22 5.93
CA LEU A 255 -15.93 -2.27 5.37
C LEU A 255 -15.10 -1.05 5.78
N ILE A 256 -15.69 0.16 5.75
CA ILE A 256 -15.04 1.39 6.24
C ILE A 256 -14.68 1.27 7.72
N ARG A 257 -15.57 0.67 8.52
CA ARG A 257 -15.30 0.42 9.95
C ARG A 257 -14.20 -0.61 10.17
N ILE A 258 -14.17 -1.70 9.39
CA ILE A 258 -13.09 -2.69 9.44
C ILE A 258 -11.75 -2.05 9.08
N SER A 259 -11.73 -1.21 8.03
CA SER A 259 -10.53 -0.44 7.65
C SER A 259 -10.06 0.46 8.80
N GLY A 260 -10.96 1.16 9.49
CA GLY A 260 -10.59 1.93 10.68
C GLY A 260 -10.00 1.05 11.80
N LEU A 261 -10.60 -0.11 12.06
CA LEU A 261 -10.17 -1.05 13.11
C LEU A 261 -8.83 -1.74 12.79
N SER A 262 -8.52 -1.94 11.51
CA SER A 262 -7.29 -2.62 11.09
C SER A 262 -6.06 -1.74 11.19
N HIS A 263 -6.24 -0.44 11.40
CA HIS A 263 -5.17 0.54 11.48
C HIS A 263 -5.01 1.09 12.89
N GLY A 264 -3.81 0.91 13.44
CA GLY A 264 -3.44 1.43 14.75
C GLY A 264 -3.27 0.34 15.81
N THR A 265 -2.27 0.55 16.67
CA THR A 265 -1.97 -0.39 17.75
C THR A 265 -3.06 -0.31 18.83
N ASP A 266 -3.49 -1.49 19.30
CA ASP A 266 -4.53 -1.66 20.35
C ASP A 266 -5.90 -1.06 19.98
N VAL A 267 -6.22 -0.98 18.68
CA VAL A 267 -7.57 -0.66 18.18
C VAL A 267 -8.43 -1.93 18.09
N TRP A 268 -7.96 -2.93 17.36
CA TRP A 268 -8.64 -4.24 17.26
C TRP A 268 -8.21 -5.22 18.37
N LEU A 269 -6.95 -5.66 18.33
CA LEU A 269 -6.39 -6.59 19.31
C LEU A 269 -6.38 -5.94 20.70
N ASN A 270 -6.72 -6.72 21.73
CA ASN A 270 -6.82 -6.28 23.12
C ASN A 270 -7.83 -5.13 23.36
N ASN A 271 -8.76 -4.90 22.43
CA ASN A 271 -9.74 -3.83 22.51
C ASN A 271 -11.05 -4.21 21.79
N ALA A 272 -11.32 -3.69 20.57
CA ALA A 272 -12.61 -3.88 19.90
C ALA A 272 -12.96 -5.37 19.68
N GLN A 273 -11.97 -6.23 19.44
CA GLN A 273 -12.19 -7.67 19.30
C GLN A 273 -12.80 -8.29 20.57
N GLU A 274 -12.33 -7.88 21.75
CA GLU A 274 -12.85 -8.36 23.04
C GLU A 274 -14.27 -7.85 23.29
N LEU A 275 -14.52 -6.59 22.96
CA LEU A 275 -15.84 -5.97 23.11
C LEU A 275 -16.89 -6.63 22.20
N ILE A 276 -16.50 -6.98 20.97
CA ILE A 276 -17.36 -7.69 20.03
C ILE A 276 -17.60 -9.13 20.46
N ARG A 277 -16.55 -9.85 20.88
CA ARG A 277 -16.68 -11.25 21.37
C ARG A 277 -17.49 -11.36 22.64
N SER A 278 -17.39 -10.38 23.55
CA SER A 278 -18.17 -10.34 24.79
C SER A 278 -19.61 -9.84 24.60
N GLY A 279 -19.97 -9.39 23.39
CA GLY A 279 -21.30 -8.84 23.08
C GLY A 279 -21.57 -7.45 23.67
N LYS A 280 -20.55 -6.77 24.20
CA LYS A 280 -20.65 -5.39 24.72
C LYS A 280 -20.73 -4.35 23.59
N ALA A 281 -20.18 -4.67 22.42
CA ALA A 281 -20.26 -3.86 21.23
C ALA A 281 -20.55 -4.72 20.00
N THR A 282 -21.10 -4.11 18.97
CA THR A 282 -21.13 -4.63 17.60
C THR A 282 -20.13 -3.86 16.75
N ILE A 283 -19.88 -4.30 15.51
CA ILE A 283 -19.06 -3.51 14.58
C ILE A 283 -19.60 -2.09 14.42
N SER A 284 -20.91 -1.89 14.42
CA SER A 284 -21.54 -0.59 14.24
C SER A 284 -21.46 0.32 15.48
N THR A 285 -21.21 -0.24 16.67
CA THR A 285 -21.14 0.51 17.93
C THR A 285 -19.73 0.57 18.53
N ALA A 286 -18.78 -0.19 17.99
CA ALA A 286 -17.38 -0.12 18.39
C ALA A 286 -16.74 1.20 17.90
N ILE A 287 -15.65 1.60 18.56
CA ILE A 287 -14.86 2.76 18.14
C ILE A 287 -13.98 2.33 16.96
N CYS A 288 -14.40 2.65 15.73
CA CYS A 288 -13.69 2.24 14.52
C CYS A 288 -12.83 3.36 13.95
N THR A 289 -13.29 4.60 14.08
CA THR A 289 -12.62 5.80 13.59
C THR A 289 -12.64 6.89 14.66
N ARG A 290 -11.76 7.89 14.55
CA ARG A 290 -11.76 9.00 15.52
C ARG A 290 -13.07 9.79 15.50
N ASP A 291 -13.66 9.95 14.32
CA ASP A 291 -14.93 10.66 14.11
C ASP A 291 -16.08 10.04 14.93
N ASP A 292 -16.07 8.71 15.11
CA ASP A 292 -17.05 8.00 15.93
C ASP A 292 -17.01 8.47 17.39
N ILE A 293 -15.83 8.85 17.91
CA ILE A 293 -15.70 9.39 19.27
C ILE A 293 -16.41 10.72 19.39
N MET A 294 -16.01 11.68 18.56
CA MET A 294 -16.58 13.03 18.63
C MET A 294 -18.09 13.00 18.42
N THR A 295 -18.55 12.30 17.38
CA THR A 295 -19.97 12.24 17.02
C THR A 295 -20.79 11.54 18.11
N TYR A 296 -20.28 10.45 18.68
CA TYR A 296 -20.97 9.73 19.76
C TYR A 296 -21.11 10.59 21.03
N LEU A 297 -20.05 11.28 21.46
CA LEU A 297 -20.07 12.11 22.66
C LEU A 297 -21.00 13.32 22.50
N ILE A 298 -20.99 13.98 21.33
CA ILE A 298 -21.94 15.05 21.00
C ILE A 298 -23.38 14.53 21.04
N ASN A 299 -23.65 13.34 20.46
CA ASN A 299 -24.98 12.72 20.50
C ASN A 299 -25.42 12.32 21.91
N LYS A 300 -24.48 12.14 22.84
CA LYS A 300 -24.75 11.93 24.28
C LYS A 300 -24.99 13.24 25.03
N GLY A 301 -24.86 14.39 24.37
CA GLY A 301 -25.11 15.72 24.94
C GLY A 301 -23.88 16.43 25.49
N MET A 302 -22.68 15.86 25.31
CA MET A 302 -21.43 16.52 25.73
C MET A 302 -21.12 17.75 24.88
N ASP A 303 -20.32 18.67 25.43
CA ASP A 303 -19.82 19.83 24.70
C ASP A 303 -19.01 19.41 23.46
N SER A 304 -19.19 20.16 22.37
CA SER A 304 -18.61 19.81 21.07
C SER A 304 -17.09 19.99 21.02
N GLU A 305 -16.56 21.04 21.67
CA GLU A 305 -15.12 21.28 21.73
C GLU A 305 -14.44 20.26 22.66
N GLU A 306 -15.08 19.91 23.77
CA GLU A 306 -14.60 18.87 24.66
C GLU A 306 -14.58 17.50 23.96
N SER A 307 -15.66 17.15 23.25
CA SER A 307 -15.76 15.92 22.46
C SER A 307 -14.67 15.84 21.38
N PHE A 308 -14.40 16.95 20.69
CA PHE A 308 -13.30 17.06 19.73
C PHE A 308 -11.93 16.88 20.41
N THR A 309 -11.74 17.49 21.59
CA THR A 309 -10.50 17.38 22.35
C THR A 309 -10.27 15.93 22.78
N ILE A 310 -11.27 15.26 23.33
CA ILE A 310 -11.22 13.84 23.71
C ILE A 310 -10.83 12.99 22.51
N MET A 311 -11.50 13.17 21.36
CA MET A 311 -11.17 12.48 20.12
C MET A 311 -9.69 12.64 19.74
N GLU A 312 -9.17 13.87 19.73
CA GLU A 312 -7.77 14.14 19.35
C GLU A 312 -6.76 13.56 20.36
N ARG A 313 -7.08 13.55 21.67
CA ARG A 313 -6.22 12.93 22.70
C ARG A 313 -6.18 11.41 22.56
N VAL A 314 -7.33 10.78 22.30
CA VAL A 314 -7.45 9.32 22.13
C VAL A 314 -6.75 8.87 20.85
N ARG A 315 -7.02 9.51 19.70
CA ARG A 315 -6.42 9.12 18.41
C ARG A 315 -4.90 9.28 18.34
N LYS A 316 -4.30 10.13 19.19
CA LYS A 316 -2.84 10.30 19.31
C LYS A 316 -2.22 9.35 20.36
N GLY A 317 -3.04 8.51 21.00
CA GLY A 317 -2.64 7.64 22.10
C GLY A 317 -2.16 8.38 23.33
N THR A 318 -2.50 9.67 23.48
CA THR A 318 -2.11 10.47 24.64
C THR A 318 -2.75 9.91 25.91
N VAL A 319 -3.99 9.44 25.80
CA VAL A 319 -4.72 8.76 26.89
C VAL A 319 -4.05 7.43 27.24
N ALA A 320 -3.84 6.54 26.25
CA ALA A 320 -3.20 5.24 26.46
C ALA A 320 -1.78 5.32 27.04
N LYS A 321 -1.05 6.41 26.77
CA LYS A 321 0.28 6.67 27.33
C LYS A 321 0.24 7.31 28.73
N GLY A 322 -0.93 7.58 29.29
CA GLY A 322 -1.09 8.26 30.58
C GLY A 322 -0.61 9.71 30.58
N LYS A 323 -0.61 10.37 29.40
CA LYS A 323 -0.09 11.74 29.22
C LYS A 323 -1.20 12.80 29.16
N CYS A 324 -2.47 12.40 29.20
CA CYS A 324 -3.60 13.33 29.23
C CYS A 324 -3.93 13.67 30.69
N LYS A 325 -3.65 14.91 31.10
CA LYS A 325 -3.84 15.35 32.49
C LYS A 325 -5.33 15.57 32.81
N GLU A 326 -6.07 15.98 31.79
CA GLU A 326 -7.50 16.28 31.82
C GLU A 326 -8.38 15.01 31.80
N TRP A 327 -7.79 13.84 31.58
CA TRP A 327 -8.54 12.58 31.44
C TRP A 327 -9.46 12.22 32.61
N PRO A 328 -9.11 12.45 33.89
CA PRO A 328 -10.03 12.23 35.00
C PRO A 328 -11.31 13.07 34.92
N ASP A 329 -11.21 14.33 34.45
CA ASP A 329 -12.36 15.23 34.29
C ASP A 329 -13.23 14.75 33.11
N PHE A 330 -12.61 14.44 31.96
CA PHE A 330 -13.33 13.87 30.82
C PHE A 330 -14.08 12.58 31.18
N LYS A 331 -13.53 11.72 32.02
CA LYS A 331 -14.24 10.51 32.49
C LYS A 331 -15.47 10.83 33.34
N LYS A 332 -15.39 11.86 34.18
CA LYS A 332 -16.51 12.31 35.00
C LYS A 332 -17.62 12.85 34.09
N ASP A 333 -17.27 13.68 33.12
CA ASP A 333 -18.23 14.28 32.20
C ASP A 333 -18.85 13.23 31.27
N MET A 334 -18.05 12.26 30.77
CA MET A 334 -18.55 11.09 30.05
C MET A 334 -19.55 10.28 30.89
N ALA A 335 -19.26 10.06 32.17
CA ALA A 335 -20.16 9.34 33.08
C ALA A 335 -21.46 10.12 33.36
N GLU A 336 -21.41 11.45 33.50
CA GLU A 336 -22.58 12.32 33.67
C GLU A 336 -23.52 12.32 32.46
N HIS A 337 -22.99 11.98 31.27
CA HIS A 337 -23.73 11.85 30.01
C HIS A 337 -24.03 10.38 29.63
N ASP A 338 -24.05 9.47 30.60
CA ASP A 338 -24.39 8.05 30.40
C ASP A 338 -23.51 7.36 29.34
N VAL A 339 -22.22 7.71 29.25
CA VAL A 339 -21.25 6.97 28.44
C VAL A 339 -20.82 5.72 29.20
N PRO A 340 -20.96 4.50 28.62
CA PRO A 340 -20.65 3.26 29.32
C PRO A 340 -19.16 3.13 29.69
N ASP A 341 -18.87 2.48 30.82
CA ASP A 341 -17.51 2.20 31.29
C ASP A 341 -16.63 1.48 30.25
N TRP A 342 -17.22 0.56 29.47
CA TRP A 342 -16.49 -0.17 28.44
C TRP A 342 -15.99 0.76 27.31
N TYR A 343 -16.71 1.85 27.05
CA TYR A 343 -16.35 2.84 26.03
C TYR A 343 -15.14 3.65 26.49
N ILE A 344 -15.19 4.13 27.74
CA ILE A 344 -14.06 4.81 28.40
C ILE A 344 -12.83 3.91 28.42
N TRP A 345 -13.00 2.65 28.81
CA TRP A 345 -11.92 1.65 28.81
C TRP A 345 -11.31 1.47 27.41
N SER A 346 -12.14 1.44 26.36
CA SER A 346 -11.67 1.33 24.97
C SER A 346 -10.83 2.54 24.57
N CYS A 347 -11.26 3.76 24.91
CA CYS A 347 -10.48 4.99 24.69
C CYS A 347 -9.11 4.96 25.36
N GLU A 348 -8.99 4.33 26.55
CA GLU A 348 -7.73 4.18 27.28
C GLU A 348 -6.75 3.19 26.64
N LYS A 349 -7.16 2.39 25.64
CA LYS A 349 -6.29 1.42 24.94
C LYS A 349 -5.70 1.96 23.64
N ILE A 350 -6.49 2.74 22.91
CA ILE A 350 -6.15 3.19 21.55
C ILE A 350 -4.85 3.99 21.55
N LYS A 351 -3.83 3.50 20.84
CA LYS A 351 -2.54 4.20 20.69
C LYS A 351 -2.48 5.10 19.47
N TYR A 352 -3.26 4.77 18.44
CA TYR A 352 -3.40 5.52 17.22
C TYR A 352 -4.70 5.14 16.52
N MET A 353 -5.38 6.07 15.84
CA MET A 353 -6.61 5.78 15.10
C MET A 353 -6.83 6.72 13.91
N PHE A 354 -7.36 6.16 12.82
CA PHE A 354 -7.62 6.86 11.57
C PHE A 354 -8.89 7.73 11.58
N PRO A 355 -8.94 8.80 10.76
CA PRO A 355 -10.18 9.48 10.39
C PRO A 355 -11.04 8.66 9.43
N LYS A 356 -12.35 8.82 9.54
CA LYS A 356 -13.35 8.15 8.70
C LYS A 356 -13.22 8.52 7.23
N ALA A 357 -12.83 9.76 6.90
CA ALA A 357 -12.57 10.19 5.53
C ALA A 357 -11.46 9.36 4.86
N HIS A 358 -10.38 9.06 5.59
CA HIS A 358 -9.27 8.27 5.08
C HIS A 358 -9.70 6.82 4.88
N ALA A 359 -10.37 6.21 5.88
CA ALA A 359 -10.92 4.86 5.75
C ALA A 359 -11.91 4.76 4.57
N ALA A 360 -12.79 5.75 4.39
CA ALA A 360 -13.73 5.79 3.26
C ALA A 360 -13.00 5.86 1.91
N ALA A 361 -12.02 6.75 1.75
CA ALA A 361 -11.26 6.89 0.52
C ALA A 361 -10.54 5.59 0.11
N TYR A 362 -9.89 4.93 1.07
CA TYR A 362 -9.17 3.67 0.84
C TYR A 362 -10.13 2.52 0.53
N VAL A 363 -11.24 2.41 1.27
CA VAL A 363 -12.25 1.37 1.00
C VAL A 363 -12.91 1.58 -0.36
N MET A 364 -13.15 2.82 -0.79
CA MET A 364 -13.65 3.09 -2.15
C MET A 364 -12.69 2.57 -3.23
N MET A 365 -11.37 2.77 -3.06
CA MET A 365 -10.39 2.23 -4.00
C MET A 365 -10.34 0.70 -3.97
N ALA A 366 -10.28 0.12 -2.77
CA ALA A 366 -10.28 -1.32 -2.57
C ALA A 366 -11.53 -1.98 -3.18
N TYR A 367 -12.69 -1.34 -3.04
CA TYR A 367 -13.96 -1.79 -3.60
C TYR A 367 -13.94 -1.80 -5.14
N ARG A 368 -13.41 -0.74 -5.75
CA ARG A 368 -13.25 -0.64 -7.21
C ARG A 368 -12.28 -1.71 -7.75
N ILE A 369 -11.18 -1.94 -7.06
CA ILE A 369 -10.23 -3.02 -7.39
C ILE A 369 -10.89 -4.39 -7.24
N ALA A 370 -11.70 -4.59 -6.19
CA ALA A 370 -12.43 -5.82 -5.96
C ALA A 370 -13.49 -6.10 -7.03
N TYR A 371 -14.17 -5.06 -7.53
CA TYR A 371 -15.05 -5.17 -8.69
C TYR A 371 -14.30 -5.68 -9.92
N CYS A 372 -13.12 -5.12 -10.22
CA CYS A 372 -12.29 -5.59 -11.32
C CYS A 372 -11.75 -7.00 -11.09
N LYS A 373 -11.49 -7.41 -9.85
CA LYS A 373 -11.08 -8.79 -9.53
C LYS A 373 -12.13 -9.82 -9.96
N ILE A 374 -13.42 -9.51 -9.78
CA ILE A 374 -14.52 -10.40 -10.15
C ILE A 374 -14.75 -10.35 -11.66
N ASN A 375 -14.96 -9.14 -12.19
CA ASN A 375 -15.47 -8.92 -13.54
C ASN A 375 -14.38 -8.91 -14.63
N TYR A 376 -13.15 -8.55 -14.27
CA TYR A 376 -12.00 -8.43 -15.18
C TYR A 376 -10.73 -9.10 -14.61
N PRO A 377 -10.79 -10.41 -14.30
CA PRO A 377 -9.76 -11.09 -13.52
C PRO A 377 -8.36 -11.04 -14.13
N LEU A 378 -8.21 -11.21 -15.46
CA LEU A 378 -6.89 -11.11 -16.10
C LEU A 378 -6.29 -9.70 -15.98
N ALA A 379 -7.10 -8.65 -16.14
CA ALA A 379 -6.67 -7.29 -15.91
C ALA A 379 -6.28 -7.06 -14.45
N TYR A 380 -7.07 -7.59 -13.50
CA TYR A 380 -6.73 -7.55 -12.08
C TYR A 380 -5.40 -8.24 -11.77
N TYR A 381 -5.21 -9.48 -12.19
CA TYR A 381 -4.00 -10.24 -11.90
C TYR A 381 -2.78 -9.60 -12.57
N GLY A 382 -2.89 -9.21 -13.85
CA GLY A 382 -1.80 -8.53 -14.56
C GLY A 382 -1.40 -7.20 -13.91
N ALA A 383 -2.37 -6.42 -13.42
CA ALA A 383 -2.09 -5.16 -12.72
C ALA A 383 -1.51 -5.43 -11.32
N TYR A 384 -2.07 -6.39 -10.58
CA TYR A 384 -1.61 -6.74 -9.24
C TYR A 384 -0.16 -7.20 -9.26
N PHE A 385 0.19 -8.15 -10.14
CA PHE A 385 1.56 -8.69 -10.20
C PHE A 385 2.58 -7.68 -10.71
N GLY A 386 2.17 -6.73 -11.56
CA GLY A 386 3.05 -5.68 -12.06
C GLY A 386 3.30 -4.53 -11.09
N ILE A 387 2.41 -4.32 -10.12
CA ILE A 387 2.41 -3.11 -9.28
C ILE A 387 2.58 -3.44 -7.79
N ARG A 388 1.87 -4.45 -7.29
CA ARG A 388 1.73 -4.72 -5.84
C ARG A 388 2.47 -5.94 -5.34
N ALA A 389 2.86 -6.84 -6.23
CA ALA A 389 3.59 -8.03 -5.83
C ALA A 389 4.99 -7.63 -5.33
N ASP A 390 5.30 -8.03 -4.10
CA ASP A 390 6.51 -7.61 -3.39
C ASP A 390 7.74 -8.42 -3.83
N ALA A 391 7.55 -9.69 -4.19
CA ALA A 391 8.59 -10.64 -4.51
C ALA A 391 8.14 -11.70 -5.54
N PHE A 392 7.50 -11.23 -6.62
CA PHE A 392 7.08 -12.06 -7.75
C PHE A 392 8.29 -12.70 -8.45
N SER A 393 8.20 -13.98 -8.80
CA SER A 393 9.26 -14.72 -9.52
C SER A 393 8.68 -15.58 -10.62
N TYR A 394 9.17 -15.39 -11.85
CA TYR A 394 8.79 -16.17 -13.02
C TYR A 394 9.03 -17.67 -12.81
N GLU A 395 10.18 -18.04 -12.23
CA GLU A 395 10.55 -19.44 -12.02
C GLU A 395 9.57 -20.15 -11.09
N ILE A 396 9.18 -19.47 -10.02
CA ILE A 396 8.36 -20.04 -8.95
C ILE A 396 6.88 -20.04 -9.36
N MET A 397 6.42 -18.95 -9.98
CA MET A 397 4.99 -18.67 -10.12
C MET A 397 4.43 -18.95 -11.52
N CYS A 398 5.21 -18.74 -12.57
CA CYS A 398 4.71 -18.75 -13.96
C CYS A 398 4.89 -20.11 -14.67
N GLN A 399 5.53 -21.08 -14.01
CA GLN A 399 5.86 -22.39 -14.58
C GLN A 399 4.75 -23.44 -14.36
N GLY A 400 3.51 -23.01 -14.19
CA GLY A 400 2.34 -23.86 -13.98
C GLY A 400 2.03 -24.18 -12.52
N LYS A 401 0.80 -24.67 -12.30
CA LYS A 401 0.21 -24.93 -10.98
C LYS A 401 1.01 -25.92 -10.14
N GLU A 402 1.56 -26.98 -10.76
CA GLU A 402 2.32 -28.01 -10.04
C GLU A 402 3.62 -27.47 -9.43
N LYS A 403 4.37 -26.66 -10.20
CA LYS A 403 5.60 -26.04 -9.73
C LYS A 403 5.33 -25.03 -8.62
N LEU A 404 4.28 -24.21 -8.76
CA LEU A 404 3.85 -23.32 -7.68
C LEU A 404 3.54 -24.10 -6.39
N GLN A 405 2.74 -25.18 -6.49
CA GLN A 405 2.34 -25.96 -5.31
C GLN A 405 3.54 -26.63 -4.63
N TYR A 406 4.55 -27.04 -5.40
CA TYR A 406 5.81 -27.54 -4.86
C TYR A 406 6.48 -26.52 -3.93
N TYR A 407 6.61 -25.25 -4.36
CA TYR A 407 7.24 -24.20 -3.55
C TYR A 407 6.37 -23.81 -2.35
N ILE A 408 5.04 -23.72 -2.50
CA ILE A 408 4.11 -23.49 -1.38
C ILE A 408 4.32 -24.57 -0.30
N ASN A 409 4.38 -25.84 -0.71
CA ASN A 409 4.60 -26.96 0.22
C ASN A 409 5.98 -26.89 0.88
N ASP A 410 7.01 -26.49 0.13
CA ASP A 410 8.34 -26.28 0.69
C ASP A 410 8.33 -25.20 1.78
N TYR A 411 7.75 -24.05 1.49
CA TYR A 411 7.72 -22.90 2.39
C TYR A 411 6.92 -23.22 3.65
N ASN A 412 5.79 -23.92 3.53
CA ASN A 412 5.00 -24.39 4.66
C ASN A 412 5.78 -25.31 5.60
N ARG A 413 6.61 -26.23 5.06
CA ARG A 413 7.44 -27.14 5.87
C ARG A 413 8.48 -26.40 6.72
N ARG A 414 8.93 -25.22 6.27
CA ARG A 414 9.97 -24.40 6.93
C ARG A 414 9.46 -23.02 7.33
N SER A 415 8.16 -22.89 7.58
CA SER A 415 7.47 -21.62 7.86
C SER A 415 8.11 -20.82 9.00
N ALA A 416 8.63 -21.50 10.03
CA ALA A 416 9.29 -20.86 11.18
C ALA A 416 10.65 -20.21 10.86
N SER A 417 11.26 -20.52 9.72
CA SER A 417 12.59 -20.05 9.32
C SER A 417 12.60 -19.27 8.00
N LEU A 418 11.43 -18.89 7.47
CA LEU A 418 11.36 -18.09 6.26
C LEU A 418 11.98 -16.71 6.48
N SER A 419 12.84 -16.31 5.55
CA SER A 419 13.32 -14.94 5.45
C SER A 419 12.18 -13.99 5.06
N LYS A 420 12.38 -12.67 5.22
CA LYS A 420 11.36 -11.68 4.84
C LYS A 420 11.00 -11.77 3.34
N LYS A 421 12.00 -11.89 2.46
CA LYS A 421 11.78 -12.09 1.02
C LYS A 421 10.89 -13.32 0.75
N GLU A 422 11.13 -14.43 1.45
CA GLU A 422 10.34 -15.65 1.26
C GLU A 422 8.92 -15.54 1.83
N GLN A 423 8.72 -14.80 2.92
CA GLN A 423 7.37 -14.48 3.41
C GLN A 423 6.60 -13.65 2.38
N ASP A 424 7.27 -12.68 1.76
CA ASP A 424 6.69 -11.84 0.71
C ASP A 424 6.40 -12.67 -0.56
N THR A 425 7.31 -13.56 -0.96
CA THR A 425 7.07 -14.52 -2.04
C THR A 425 5.90 -15.45 -1.74
N MET A 426 5.72 -15.92 -0.49
CA MET A 426 4.58 -16.75 -0.09
C MET A 426 3.25 -16.01 -0.29
N LYS A 427 3.19 -14.74 0.10
CA LYS A 427 2.01 -13.89 -0.08
C LYS A 427 1.64 -13.79 -1.57
N ASP A 428 2.62 -13.53 -2.44
CA ASP A 428 2.38 -13.44 -3.88
C ASP A 428 2.00 -14.79 -4.50
N MET A 429 2.62 -15.89 -4.03
CA MET A 429 2.26 -17.25 -4.46
C MET A 429 0.80 -17.58 -4.17
N HIS A 430 0.21 -17.10 -3.07
CA HIS A 430 -1.21 -17.32 -2.80
C HIS A 430 -2.14 -16.61 -3.79
N ILE A 431 -1.76 -15.43 -4.28
CA ILE A 431 -2.53 -14.73 -5.32
C ILE A 431 -2.42 -15.47 -6.65
N VAL A 432 -1.23 -16.00 -6.97
CA VAL A 432 -1.04 -16.85 -8.16
C VAL A 432 -1.79 -18.18 -8.04
N GLN A 433 -1.84 -18.76 -6.84
CA GLN A 433 -2.61 -19.97 -6.55
C GLN A 433 -4.11 -19.73 -6.81
N GLU A 434 -4.64 -18.59 -6.35
CA GLU A 434 -6.00 -18.15 -6.65
C GLU A 434 -6.24 -18.00 -8.16
N MET A 435 -5.32 -17.33 -8.88
CA MET A 435 -5.39 -17.17 -10.34
C MET A 435 -5.50 -18.54 -11.05
N TYR A 436 -4.63 -19.49 -10.72
CA TYR A 436 -4.69 -20.85 -11.28
C TYR A 436 -5.95 -21.60 -10.87
N ALA A 437 -6.44 -21.43 -9.63
CA ALA A 437 -7.68 -22.04 -9.16
C ALA A 437 -8.89 -21.57 -9.96
N ARG A 438 -8.88 -20.31 -10.41
CA ARG A 438 -9.90 -19.71 -11.28
C ARG A 438 -9.76 -20.10 -12.76
N GLY A 439 -8.75 -20.90 -13.11
CA GLY A 439 -8.54 -21.42 -14.47
C GLY A 439 -7.73 -20.51 -15.39
N TYR A 440 -7.10 -19.45 -14.88
CA TYR A 440 -6.20 -18.60 -15.66
C TYR A 440 -4.77 -19.14 -15.65
N GLU A 441 -4.01 -18.82 -16.68
CA GLU A 441 -2.65 -19.34 -16.88
C GLU A 441 -1.69 -18.23 -17.30
N PHE A 442 -0.40 -18.49 -17.10
CA PHE A 442 0.67 -17.68 -17.68
C PHE A 442 1.12 -18.25 -19.02
N LEU A 443 1.55 -17.37 -19.91
CA LEU A 443 2.39 -17.73 -21.04
C LEU A 443 3.85 -17.77 -20.62
N PRO A 444 4.67 -18.62 -21.26
CA PRO A 444 6.12 -18.46 -21.18
C PRO A 444 6.53 -17.07 -21.65
N ILE A 445 7.59 -16.52 -21.06
CA ILE A 445 8.18 -15.26 -21.54
C ILE A 445 8.65 -15.46 -22.99
N ASP A 446 8.13 -14.65 -23.91
CA ASP A 446 8.59 -14.54 -25.28
C ASP A 446 9.59 -13.37 -25.36
N ILE A 447 10.86 -13.69 -25.62
CA ILE A 447 11.96 -12.70 -25.66
C ILE A 447 11.80 -11.63 -26.74
N TYR A 448 10.84 -11.78 -27.66
CA TYR A 448 10.54 -10.79 -28.70
C TYR A 448 9.30 -9.95 -28.43
N LYS A 449 8.43 -10.37 -27.50
CA LYS A 449 7.13 -9.73 -27.26
C LYS A 449 6.97 -9.17 -25.85
N ALA A 450 7.58 -9.81 -24.86
CA ALA A 450 7.45 -9.45 -23.47
C ALA A 450 7.91 -8.01 -23.23
N LYS A 451 7.25 -7.33 -22.29
CA LYS A 451 7.60 -5.98 -21.85
C LYS A 451 8.65 -5.99 -20.75
N ALA A 452 9.32 -4.86 -20.57
CA ALA A 452 10.30 -4.69 -19.51
C ALA A 452 9.70 -4.92 -18.13
N THR A 453 8.57 -4.24 -17.83
CA THR A 453 7.99 -4.19 -16.48
C THR A 453 6.49 -4.48 -16.40
N LYS A 454 5.77 -4.50 -17.54
CA LYS A 454 4.31 -4.69 -17.56
C LYS A 454 3.90 -6.10 -18.00
N PHE A 455 2.93 -6.69 -17.32
CA PHE A 455 2.26 -7.89 -17.82
C PHE A 455 1.46 -7.59 -19.09
N GLN A 456 1.29 -8.58 -19.95
CA GLN A 456 0.42 -8.47 -21.13
C GLN A 456 -0.66 -9.52 -21.08
N ILE A 457 -1.87 -9.15 -21.49
CA ILE A 457 -2.96 -10.10 -21.71
C ILE A 457 -2.87 -10.54 -23.18
N ILE A 458 -2.71 -11.83 -23.43
CA ILE A 458 -2.59 -12.40 -24.77
C ILE A 458 -3.36 -13.72 -24.78
N ASP A 459 -4.33 -13.85 -25.69
CA ASP A 459 -5.13 -15.07 -25.90
C ASP A 459 -5.73 -15.63 -24.59
N GLY A 460 -6.24 -14.76 -23.72
CA GLY A 460 -6.84 -15.14 -22.43
C GLY A 460 -5.83 -15.59 -21.35
N LYS A 461 -4.55 -15.31 -21.55
CA LYS A 461 -3.45 -15.64 -20.61
C LYS A 461 -2.59 -14.43 -20.29
N LEU A 462 -1.79 -14.52 -19.24
CA LEU A 462 -0.84 -13.47 -18.85
C LEU A 462 0.58 -13.78 -19.30
N MET A 463 1.19 -12.91 -20.10
CA MET A 463 2.62 -12.94 -20.39
C MET A 463 3.37 -12.11 -19.32
N PRO A 464 4.29 -12.72 -18.55
CA PRO A 464 5.10 -12.00 -17.57
C PRO A 464 6.10 -11.05 -18.22
N PRO A 465 6.46 -9.95 -17.53
CA PRO A 465 7.51 -9.04 -17.99
C PRO A 465 8.91 -9.61 -17.74
N PHE A 466 9.93 -9.05 -18.39
CA PHE A 466 11.33 -9.42 -18.15
C PHE A 466 11.77 -9.17 -16.70
N SER A 467 11.25 -8.12 -16.04
CA SER A 467 11.52 -7.81 -14.63
C SER A 467 11.09 -8.93 -13.65
N SER A 468 10.24 -9.87 -14.07
CA SER A 468 9.84 -11.02 -13.25
C SER A 468 10.91 -12.11 -13.17
N ILE A 469 11.98 -12.02 -13.96
CA ILE A 469 13.11 -12.96 -13.91
C ILE A 469 14.03 -12.57 -12.75
N ASP A 470 14.31 -13.51 -11.84
CA ASP A 470 15.18 -13.27 -10.70
C ASP A 470 16.57 -12.76 -11.14
N GLY A 471 17.02 -11.65 -10.53
CA GLY A 471 18.28 -11.00 -10.86
C GLY A 471 18.22 -10.04 -12.07
N MET A 472 17.07 -9.94 -12.75
CA MET A 472 16.85 -8.96 -13.81
C MET A 472 16.64 -7.56 -13.23
N GLY A 473 17.56 -6.64 -13.50
CA GLY A 473 17.37 -5.22 -13.18
C GLY A 473 16.50 -4.52 -14.22
N GLU A 474 15.78 -3.48 -13.80
CA GLU A 474 14.87 -2.71 -14.66
C GLU A 474 15.54 -2.19 -15.95
N LYS A 475 16.76 -1.64 -15.85
CA LYS A 475 17.52 -1.18 -17.02
C LYS A 475 17.89 -2.29 -18.00
N ALA A 476 18.14 -3.50 -17.50
CA ALA A 476 18.41 -4.66 -18.37
C ALA A 476 17.12 -5.15 -19.03
N ALA A 477 16.00 -5.16 -18.30
CA ALA A 477 14.68 -5.48 -18.84
C ALA A 477 14.25 -4.49 -19.94
N GLU A 478 14.45 -3.18 -19.74
CA GLU A 478 14.25 -2.14 -20.76
C GLU A 478 15.15 -2.39 -21.99
N GLY A 479 16.42 -2.71 -21.76
CA GLY A 479 17.37 -3.05 -22.82
C GLY A 479 16.95 -4.27 -23.64
N MET A 480 16.31 -5.27 -23.02
CA MET A 480 15.76 -6.43 -23.73
C MET A 480 14.57 -6.07 -24.61
N GLU A 481 13.61 -5.30 -24.06
CA GLU A 481 12.45 -4.85 -24.84
C GLU A 481 12.89 -4.00 -26.04
N GLU A 482 13.88 -3.12 -25.87
CA GLU A 482 14.38 -2.29 -26.97
C GLU A 482 15.13 -3.14 -28.00
N ALA A 483 16.05 -3.99 -27.57
CA ALA A 483 16.87 -4.82 -28.45
C ALA A 483 16.02 -5.76 -29.32
N ALA A 484 14.86 -6.23 -28.83
CA ALA A 484 13.98 -7.11 -29.60
C ALA A 484 13.48 -6.48 -30.91
N LYS A 485 13.46 -5.13 -31.01
CA LYS A 485 13.05 -4.40 -32.21
C LYS A 485 14.03 -4.54 -33.38
N ASP A 486 15.30 -4.85 -33.10
CA ASP A 486 16.35 -4.99 -34.11
C ASP A 486 16.31 -6.36 -34.84
N GLY A 487 15.29 -7.18 -34.59
CA GLY A 487 15.09 -8.48 -35.23
C GLY A 487 15.64 -9.67 -34.44
N PRO A 488 15.63 -10.88 -35.03
CA PRO A 488 16.01 -12.11 -34.34
C PRO A 488 17.42 -12.07 -33.74
N TYR A 489 17.62 -12.75 -32.61
CA TYR A 489 18.95 -12.92 -32.03
C TYR A 489 19.70 -14.05 -32.73
N LEU A 490 21.00 -13.85 -32.95
CA LEU A 490 21.84 -14.82 -33.67
C LEU A 490 22.49 -15.84 -32.72
N SER A 491 22.83 -15.40 -31.51
CA SER A 491 23.48 -16.19 -30.47
C SER A 491 23.23 -15.60 -29.08
N ARG A 492 23.64 -16.30 -28.03
CA ARG A 492 23.62 -15.78 -26.65
C ARG A 492 24.59 -14.60 -26.47
N ASP A 493 25.73 -14.60 -27.16
CA ASP A 493 26.64 -13.46 -27.19
C ASP A 493 26.01 -12.23 -27.87
N ASP A 494 25.29 -12.41 -28.99
CA ASP A 494 24.54 -11.34 -29.66
C ASP A 494 23.45 -10.78 -28.73
N PHE A 495 22.67 -11.68 -28.12
CA PHE A 495 21.67 -11.33 -27.12
C PHE A 495 22.29 -10.49 -25.99
N ARG A 496 23.41 -10.93 -25.43
CA ARG A 496 24.12 -10.20 -24.37
C ARG A 496 24.58 -8.82 -24.80
N GLN A 497 25.16 -8.71 -25.98
CA GLN A 497 25.73 -7.46 -26.49
C GLN A 497 24.65 -6.40 -26.74
N ARG A 498 23.50 -6.83 -27.29
CA ARG A 498 22.35 -5.96 -27.60
C ARG A 498 21.59 -5.54 -26.35
N THR A 499 21.30 -6.49 -25.45
CA THR A 499 20.45 -6.25 -24.27
C THR A 499 21.19 -5.62 -23.08
N LYS A 500 22.53 -5.74 -23.05
CA LYS A 500 23.38 -5.40 -21.89
C LYS A 500 23.05 -6.20 -20.61
N ALA A 501 22.28 -7.28 -20.72
CA ALA A 501 22.02 -8.17 -19.60
C ALA A 501 23.32 -8.85 -19.12
N SER A 502 23.40 -9.11 -17.82
CA SER A 502 24.57 -9.78 -17.24
C SER A 502 24.64 -11.24 -17.69
N LYS A 503 25.85 -11.80 -17.75
CA LYS A 503 26.03 -13.22 -18.12
C LYS A 503 25.23 -14.13 -17.18
N THR A 504 25.24 -13.85 -15.88
CA THR A 504 24.49 -14.63 -14.87
C THR A 504 23.00 -14.68 -15.16
N VAL A 505 22.41 -13.56 -15.58
CA VAL A 505 20.98 -13.48 -15.93
C VAL A 505 20.69 -14.28 -17.20
N ILE A 506 21.56 -14.17 -18.21
CA ILE A 506 21.40 -14.90 -19.48
C ILE A 506 21.53 -16.41 -19.28
N ASP A 507 22.52 -16.86 -18.50
CA ASP A 507 22.70 -18.27 -18.16
C ASP A 507 21.45 -18.80 -17.42
N TYR A 508 20.90 -18.00 -16.50
CA TYR A 508 19.67 -18.33 -15.78
C TYR A 508 18.44 -18.37 -16.70
N MET A 509 18.27 -17.40 -17.61
CA MET A 509 17.24 -17.47 -18.67
C MET A 509 17.36 -18.73 -19.53
N GLY A 510 18.59 -19.14 -19.84
CA GLY A 510 18.89 -20.40 -20.53
C GLY A 510 18.41 -21.62 -19.74
N SER A 511 18.63 -21.67 -18.42
CA SER A 511 18.13 -22.75 -17.56
C SER A 511 16.60 -22.81 -17.46
N LEU A 512 15.93 -21.67 -17.67
CA LEU A 512 14.47 -21.55 -17.74
C LEU A 512 13.90 -21.87 -19.13
N GLY A 513 14.77 -22.20 -20.10
CA GLY A 513 14.37 -22.53 -21.48
C GLY A 513 13.94 -21.33 -22.33
N LEU A 514 14.16 -20.09 -21.87
CA LEU A 514 13.67 -18.88 -22.55
C LEU A 514 14.43 -18.53 -23.82
N LEU A 515 15.67 -19.02 -23.94
CA LEU A 515 16.56 -18.72 -25.07
C LEU A 515 16.50 -19.79 -26.17
N GLY A 516 15.66 -20.82 -26.02
CA GLY A 516 15.51 -21.92 -26.99
C GLY A 516 16.86 -22.52 -27.40
N ASP A 517 17.02 -22.75 -28.71
CA ASP A 517 18.20 -23.34 -29.34
C ASP A 517 19.25 -22.31 -29.78
N LEU A 518 19.24 -21.08 -29.23
CA LEU A 518 20.24 -20.07 -29.56
C LEU A 518 21.66 -20.61 -29.28
N PRO A 519 22.57 -20.61 -30.27
CA PRO A 519 23.95 -21.04 -30.06
C PRO A 519 24.67 -20.08 -29.11
N GLU A 520 25.73 -20.55 -28.44
CA GLU A 520 26.51 -19.70 -27.53
C GLU A 520 27.11 -18.49 -28.25
N SER A 521 27.77 -18.72 -29.40
CA SER A 521 28.43 -17.67 -30.18
C SER A 521 28.15 -17.79 -31.68
N ASN A 522 28.26 -16.65 -32.37
CA ASN A 522 28.24 -16.61 -33.83
C ASN A 522 29.58 -17.14 -34.35
N GLN A 523 29.54 -18.08 -35.29
CA GLN A 523 30.77 -18.59 -35.94
C GLN A 523 31.27 -17.66 -37.07
N LEU A 524 30.44 -16.71 -37.52
CA LEU A 524 30.73 -15.75 -38.60
C LEU A 524 30.10 -14.39 -38.26
N SER A 525 30.82 -13.31 -38.54
CA SER A 525 30.38 -11.92 -38.39
C SER A 525 30.54 -11.21 -39.74
N LEU A 526 29.47 -10.55 -40.21
CA LEU A 526 29.40 -9.96 -41.56
C LEU A 526 30.28 -8.72 -41.76
N PHE A 527 30.75 -8.09 -40.68
CA PHE A 527 31.66 -6.94 -40.74
C PHE A 527 33.14 -7.33 -40.56
N ASP A 528 33.40 -8.61 -40.24
CA ASP A 528 34.75 -9.19 -40.13
C ASP A 528 35.17 -9.94 -41.42
N LEU A 529 34.28 -10.00 -42.41
CA LEU A 529 34.49 -10.45 -43.79
C LEU A 529 34.64 -9.24 -44.71
#